data_AF-A0AAP8GFN2-F1
#
_entry.id   AF-A0AAP8GFN2-F1
#
_cell.length_a   1.000
_cell.length_b   1.000
_cell.length_c   1.000
_cell.angle_alpha   90.00
_cell.angle_beta   90.00
_cell.angle_gamma   90.00
#
_symmetry.space_group_name_H-M   'P 1'
#
loop_
_entity.id
_entity.type
_entity.pdbx_description
1 polymer ?
#
loop_
_entity_poly.entity_id
_entity_poly.type
_entity_poly.pdbx_seq_one_letter_code
_entity_poly.pdbx_strand_id
1 'polypeptide(L)' 'MTKTLPEDFIFGGATAAYQAEGATNTDGKGRVAWDTYLEENYWYTAE' A
#
# COMPACT_ATOMS: atom_id res chain seq x y z
N MET A 1 15.27 -25.48 -25.94
CA MET A 1 13.85 -25.08 -25.91
C MET A 1 13.70 -23.91 -24.96
N THR A 2 13.11 -22.81 -25.41
CA THR A 2 12.78 -21.65 -24.60
C THR A 2 11.33 -21.74 -24.13
N LYS A 3 11.07 -21.37 -22.87
CA LYS A 3 9.71 -21.28 -22.32
C LYS A 3 9.11 -19.92 -22.70
N THR A 4 7.85 -19.91 -23.10
CA THR A 4 7.08 -18.69 -23.41
C THR A 4 5.83 -18.63 -22.54
N LEU A 5 5.39 -17.42 -22.20
CA LEU A 5 4.10 -17.17 -21.57
C LEU A 5 2.99 -17.07 -22.64
N PRO A 6 1.71 -17.25 -22.26
CA PRO A 6 0.58 -16.96 -23.14
C PRO A 6 0.66 -15.55 -23.73
N GLU A 7 0.14 -15.35 -24.94
CA GLU A 7 0.15 -14.05 -25.63
C GLU A 7 -0.63 -12.97 -24.86
N ASP A 8 -1.66 -13.39 -24.12
CA ASP A 8 -2.52 -12.57 -23.29
C ASP A 8 -2.10 -12.52 -21.81
N PHE A 9 -0.88 -12.94 -21.49
CA PHE A 9 -0.38 -12.90 -20.14
C PHE A 9 -0.24 -11.46 -19.63
N ILE A 10 -0.87 -11.16 -18.50
CA ILE A 10 -0.80 -9.82 -17.90
C ILE A 10 0.45 -9.70 -17.03
N PHE A 11 1.34 -8.80 -17.40
CA PHE A 11 2.47 -8.37 -16.58
C PHE A 11 2.05 -7.21 -15.68
N GLY A 12 1.42 -7.55 -14.56
CA GLY A 12 0.91 -6.57 -13.60
C GLY A 12 1.97 -6.05 -12.63
N GLY A 13 1.58 -5.00 -11.89
CA GLY A 13 2.24 -4.52 -10.68
C GLY A 13 1.18 -4.27 -9.60
N ALA A 14 1.55 -4.42 -8.33
CA ALA A 14 0.62 -4.32 -7.22
C ALA A 14 1.12 -3.34 -6.15
N THR A 15 0.17 -2.65 -5.53
CA THR A 15 0.37 -1.77 -4.37
C THR A 15 -0.78 -1.99 -3.37
N ALA A 16 -0.65 -1.37 -2.19
CA ALA A 16 -1.71 -1.30 -1.20
C ALA A 16 -1.82 0.14 -0.68
N ALA A 17 -3.06 0.63 -0.51
CA ALA A 17 -3.35 2.04 -0.23
C ALA A 17 -2.47 2.64 0.87
N TYR A 18 -2.54 2.07 2.09
CA TYR A 18 -1.79 2.59 3.24
C TYR A 18 -0.25 2.58 3.05
N GLN A 19 0.28 1.69 2.21
CA GLN A 19 1.71 1.57 1.94
C GLN A 19 2.21 2.51 0.83
N ALA A 20 1.31 3.08 0.02
CA ALA A 20 1.68 3.84 -1.18
C ALA A 20 1.09 5.26 -1.22
N GLU A 21 -0.13 5.46 -0.71
CA GLU A 21 -0.87 6.72 -0.87
C GLU A 21 -0.45 7.80 0.14
N GLY A 22 -0.22 7.43 1.41
CA GLY A 22 -0.05 8.41 2.49
C GLY A 22 -1.39 9.08 2.84
N ALA A 23 -1.39 10.39 3.06
CA ALA A 23 -2.60 11.20 3.26
C ALA A 23 -3.59 10.60 4.28
N THR A 24 -3.06 10.07 5.39
CA THR A 24 -3.83 9.19 6.28
C THR A 24 -4.92 9.91 7.08
N ASN A 25 -4.84 11.24 7.17
CA ASN A 25 -5.72 12.14 7.91
C ASN A 25 -6.33 13.29 7.07
N THR A 26 -6.26 13.23 5.73
CA THR A 26 -6.86 14.24 4.84
C THR A 26 -8.18 13.76 4.23
N ASP A 27 -8.93 14.69 3.64
CA ASP A 27 -10.07 14.42 2.74
C ASP A 27 -11.16 13.49 3.29
N GLY A 28 -11.32 13.45 4.61
CA GLY A 28 -12.34 12.66 5.29
C GLY A 28 -12.01 11.17 5.43
N LYS A 29 -10.76 10.75 5.22
CA LYS A 29 -10.34 9.36 5.46
C LYS A 29 -10.52 8.98 6.93
N GLY A 30 -11.23 7.88 7.18
CA GLY A 30 -11.36 7.28 8.51
C GLY A 30 -10.07 6.61 8.98
N ARG A 31 -9.87 6.55 10.30
CA ARG A 31 -8.74 5.84 10.91
C ARG A 31 -8.87 4.33 10.69
N VAL A 32 -7.73 3.67 10.46
CA VAL A 32 -7.58 2.21 10.39
C VAL A 32 -6.69 1.72 11.53
N ALA A 33 -6.72 0.42 11.81
CA ALA A 33 -5.94 -0.17 12.92
C ALA A 33 -4.44 0.20 12.85
N TRP A 34 -3.89 0.29 11.63
CA TRP A 34 -2.48 0.65 11.40
C TRP A 34 -2.12 2.06 11.85
N ASP A 35 -3.07 3.01 11.82
CA ASP A 35 -2.83 4.38 12.29
C ASP A 35 -2.49 4.39 13.79
N THR A 36 -3.22 3.60 14.60
CA THR A 36 -3.01 3.53 16.05
C THR A 36 -1.83 2.65 16.41
N TYR A 37 -1.73 1.47 15.80
CA TYR A 37 -0.69 0.50 16.12
C TYR A 37 0.72 1.06 15.87
N LEU A 38 0.94 1.74 14.75
CA LEU A 38 2.27 2.26 14.38
C LEU A 38 2.67 3.50 15.21
N GLU A 39 1.70 4.34 15.59
CA GLU A 39 1.91 5.45 16.52
C GLU A 39 2.40 4.95 17.90
N GLU A 40 1.82 3.86 18.40
CA GLU A 40 2.11 3.30 19.73
C GLU A 40 3.35 2.39 19.77
N ASN A 41 3.70 1.72 18.66
CA ASN A 41 4.66 0.61 18.63
C ASN A 41 5.89 0.85 17.70
N TYR A 42 6.34 2.10 17.55
CA TYR A 42 7.56 2.61 16.88
C TYR A 42 7.42 3.28 15.50
N TRP A 43 8.13 4.43 15.38
CA TRP A 43 8.45 5.29 14.22
C TRP A 43 7.25 5.89 13.47
N TYR A 44 6.74 7.02 13.97
CA TYR A 44 5.87 7.86 13.16
C TYR A 44 6.36 9.31 13.11
N THR A 45 6.65 9.78 11.90
CA THR A 45 6.35 11.15 11.51
C THR A 45 5.41 11.08 10.32
N ALA A 46 4.22 11.64 10.50
CA ALA A 46 3.15 11.79 9.50
C ALA A 46 3.48 12.85 8.44
N GLU A 47 4.77 13.08 8.18
CA GLU A 47 5.30 14.08 7.27
C GLU A 47 6.15 13.39 6.20
#